data_AF-A0A261CMN7-F1
#
_entry.id   AF-A0A261CMN7-F1
#
_cell.length_a   1.000
_cell.length_b   1.000
_cell.length_c   1.000
_cell.angle_alpha   90.00
_cell.angle_beta   90.00
_cell.angle_gamma   90.00
#
_symmetry.space_group_name_H-M   'P 1'
#
loop_
_entity.id
_entity.type
_entity.pdbx_description
1 polymer ?
#
loop_
_entity_poly.entity_id
_entity_poly.type
_entity_poly.pdbx_seq_one_letter_code
_entity_poly.pdbx_strand_id
1 'polypeptide(L)'
;PRSRGSFRYKNNSVDPCDNFYRHACSFNSPENLFGTAFQEMLEYLEHVQKNAYWNNLDVIKFLPIINEKEMLLSSKEDMIKFFTGVFTKVCEKSDEKAEYLYGLMVEVMGSNYSQEGSQNTRRKRKSTWEGCDSRTDSLREALTVSSRYYKSTPFDLLGQFSARATQHVQLAKSISSHLDVDVRQGIEETKKLVEQVLGIAENLIKSTPWVKNRHLVAKFEKITSELRMHDNYGKDFQKVTNTLVAVEKTFLECRLSYGFVEESDLLCYIITASEHPLSNSDDVFSLDDNAFNNHPTLAFGFPNYHHTQYGKEMASKLGYTGFTVGHEIGHTFFDSYKDPELLPYFSKQVDDCVQNQFNATCIEYKEDSCATTDDFLDENGADIFGIQLAYELMKKYYDFDIGNTIERLNMTYDQLFFYSYAIGFCSGSLSSVELQDDGKYEPHSANNIRTNAVAQHPAFQQAFNCPPDSRMMRSATKQCHIYGNEAPETRRKFLI
;
A
#
# COMPACT_ATOMS: atom_id res chain seq x y z
N PRO A 1 12.28 11.11 -32.40
CA PRO A 1 11.52 9.84 -32.62
C PRO A 1 10.89 9.21 -31.34
N ARG A 2 10.50 9.98 -30.31
CA ARG A 2 9.98 9.41 -29.05
C ARG A 2 8.62 9.99 -28.63
N SER A 3 7.67 10.08 -29.57
CA SER A 3 6.30 10.56 -29.30
C SER A 3 5.27 9.43 -29.11
N ARG A 4 5.71 8.17 -29.04
CA ARG A 4 4.83 6.97 -29.06
C ARG A 4 5.01 6.02 -27.86
N GLY A 5 5.49 6.47 -26.70
CA GLY A 5 5.79 5.57 -25.57
C GLY A 5 4.59 4.75 -25.10
N SER A 6 3.54 5.42 -24.63
CA SER A 6 2.42 4.76 -23.93
C SER A 6 1.32 4.24 -24.86
N PHE A 7 1.10 4.87 -26.02
CA PHE A 7 0.09 4.44 -27.01
C PHE A 7 0.64 3.49 -28.09
N ARG A 8 1.85 2.97 -27.89
CA ARG A 8 2.47 2.00 -28.82
C ARG A 8 1.62 0.74 -28.97
N TYR A 9 0.95 0.34 -27.90
CA TYR A 9 0.22 -0.93 -27.80
C TYR A 9 -1.27 -0.79 -28.14
N LYS A 10 -1.67 0.34 -28.73
CA LYS A 10 -3.02 0.56 -29.22
C LYS A 10 -3.32 -0.35 -30.42
N ASN A 11 -4.40 -1.12 -30.33
CA ASN A 11 -4.87 -1.98 -31.40
C ASN A 11 -5.89 -1.25 -32.29
N ASN A 12 -5.42 -0.70 -33.41
CA ASN A 12 -6.30 -0.05 -34.38
C ASN A 12 -7.26 -1.01 -35.12
N SER A 13 -7.13 -2.33 -34.95
CA SER A 13 -8.03 -3.31 -35.56
C SER A 13 -9.26 -3.62 -34.71
N VAL A 14 -9.29 -3.15 -33.45
CA VAL A 14 -10.43 -3.27 -32.55
C VAL A 14 -11.07 -1.89 -32.44
N ASP A 15 -12.37 -1.79 -32.64
CA ASP A 15 -13.09 -0.53 -32.46
C ASP A 15 -13.19 -0.20 -30.95
N PRO A 16 -12.88 1.03 -30.50
CA PRO A 16 -13.03 1.43 -29.10
C PRO A 16 -14.48 1.29 -28.59
N CYS A 17 -15.47 1.39 -29.47
CA CYS A 17 -16.89 1.19 -29.16
C CYS A 17 -17.30 -0.29 -29.15
N ASP A 18 -16.42 -1.19 -29.58
CA ASP A 18 -16.62 -2.65 -29.47
C ASP A 18 -15.91 -3.24 -28.26
N ASN A 19 -14.66 -2.87 -27.98
CA ASN A 19 -13.93 -3.30 -26.78
C ASN A 19 -12.79 -2.31 -26.50
N PHE A 20 -13.04 -1.34 -25.62
CA PHE A 20 -12.08 -0.29 -25.34
C PHE A 20 -10.79 -0.82 -24.70
N TYR A 21 -10.90 -1.76 -23.77
CA TYR A 21 -9.74 -2.39 -23.15
C TYR A 21 -8.81 -2.99 -24.20
N ARG A 22 -9.31 -3.83 -25.12
CA ARG A 22 -8.45 -4.44 -26.15
C ARG A 22 -8.08 -3.50 -27.30
N HIS A 23 -8.80 -2.40 -27.46
CA HIS A 23 -8.37 -1.29 -28.30
C HIS A 23 -7.16 -0.56 -27.69
N ALA A 24 -7.16 -0.26 -26.39
CA ALA A 24 -6.07 0.43 -25.71
C ALA A 24 -4.89 -0.49 -25.34
N CYS A 25 -5.18 -1.73 -24.97
CA CYS A 25 -4.30 -2.73 -24.38
C CYS A 25 -4.27 -4.01 -25.22
N SER A 26 -3.53 -3.99 -26.33
CA SER A 26 -3.45 -5.15 -27.21
C SER A 26 -2.62 -6.29 -26.59
N PHE A 27 -2.86 -7.53 -27.02
CA PHE A 27 -2.10 -8.72 -26.57
C PHE A 27 -0.59 -8.68 -26.89
N ASN A 28 -0.11 -7.69 -27.66
CA ASN A 28 1.33 -7.49 -27.87
C ASN A 28 1.97 -6.56 -26.84
N SER A 29 1.20 -6.01 -25.89
CA SER A 29 1.76 -5.25 -24.76
C SER A 29 2.46 -6.19 -23.79
N PRO A 30 3.37 -5.68 -22.95
CA PRO A 30 3.85 -6.39 -21.77
C PRO A 30 2.70 -6.74 -20.82
N GLU A 31 2.91 -7.72 -19.94
CA GLU A 31 1.97 -8.03 -18.85
C GLU A 31 1.87 -6.88 -17.85
N ASN A 32 3.00 -6.29 -17.48
CA ASN A 32 3.08 -5.09 -16.66
C ASN A 32 3.64 -3.93 -17.49
N LEU A 33 2.73 -3.10 -18.01
CA LEU A 33 3.09 -1.96 -18.85
C LEU A 33 3.90 -0.91 -18.08
N PHE A 34 3.57 -0.65 -16.81
CA PHE A 34 4.31 0.30 -15.95
C PHE A 34 5.70 -0.18 -15.63
N GLY A 35 5.82 -1.41 -15.16
CA GLY A 35 7.11 -2.05 -14.88
C GLY A 35 8.02 -1.97 -16.10
N THR A 36 7.47 -2.18 -17.30
CA THR A 36 8.25 -2.05 -18.56
C THR A 36 8.59 -0.59 -18.88
N ALA A 37 7.65 0.36 -18.70
CA ALA A 37 7.88 1.78 -18.99
C ALA A 37 8.94 2.42 -18.08
N PHE A 38 9.02 1.94 -16.83
CA PHE A 38 9.95 2.44 -15.82
C PHE A 38 11.17 1.54 -15.62
N GLN A 39 11.29 0.43 -16.35
CA GLN A 39 12.34 -0.58 -16.16
C GLN A 39 13.76 0.02 -16.12
N GLU A 40 14.15 0.78 -17.16
CA GLU A 40 15.50 1.38 -17.22
C GLU A 40 15.77 2.33 -16.04
N MET A 41 14.74 3.04 -15.57
CA MET A 41 14.84 3.95 -14.44
C MET A 41 14.98 3.17 -13.12
N LEU A 42 14.17 2.11 -12.94
CA LEU A 42 14.24 1.25 -11.76
C LEU A 42 15.60 0.52 -11.67
N GLU A 43 16.11 0.00 -12.79
CA GLU A 43 17.44 -0.62 -12.86
C GLU A 43 18.56 0.37 -12.53
N TYR A 44 18.44 1.62 -12.99
CA TYR A 44 19.37 2.70 -12.64
C TYR A 44 19.31 3.03 -11.14
N LEU A 45 18.12 3.17 -10.57
CA LEU A 45 17.95 3.44 -9.14
C LEU A 45 18.53 2.31 -8.28
N GLU A 46 18.27 1.06 -8.65
CA GLU A 46 18.88 -0.09 -7.98
C GLU A 46 20.41 -0.02 -8.02
N HIS A 47 21.00 0.36 -9.16
CA HIS A 47 22.43 0.53 -9.29
C HIS A 47 22.98 1.63 -8.37
N VAL A 48 22.37 2.81 -8.38
CA VAL A 48 22.78 3.96 -7.56
C VAL A 48 22.66 3.65 -6.07
N GLN A 49 21.63 2.90 -5.69
CA GLN A 49 21.37 2.58 -4.29
C GLN A 49 22.21 1.45 -3.71
N LYS A 50 23.03 0.74 -4.51
CA LYS A 50 23.95 -0.30 -3.99
C LYS A 50 24.84 0.19 -2.85
N ASN A 51 25.30 1.43 -2.95
CA ASN A 51 26.20 2.05 -1.96
C ASN A 51 25.45 2.93 -0.95
N ALA A 52 24.12 2.91 -0.96
CA ALA A 52 23.33 3.66 0.01
C ALA A 52 23.59 3.12 1.42
N TYR A 53 23.56 4.03 2.40
CA TYR A 53 23.89 3.73 3.79
C TYR A 53 23.02 2.60 4.38
N TRP A 54 21.71 2.64 4.17
CA TRP A 54 20.75 1.64 4.67
C TRP A 54 20.96 0.23 4.11
N ASN A 55 21.54 0.09 2.91
CA ASN A 55 21.88 -1.21 2.32
C ASN A 55 23.21 -1.77 2.86
N ASN A 56 23.96 -0.96 3.60
CA ASN A 56 25.32 -1.28 4.01
C ASN A 56 25.51 -1.44 5.51
N LEU A 57 24.43 -1.33 6.31
CA LEU A 57 24.42 -1.59 7.74
C LEU A 57 24.77 -3.06 8.02
N ASP A 58 25.63 -3.30 9.01
CA ASP A 58 26.07 -4.64 9.38
C ASP A 58 24.90 -5.48 9.88
N VAL A 59 23.96 -4.89 10.63
CA VAL A 59 22.74 -5.57 11.11
C VAL A 59 21.84 -6.00 9.94
N ILE A 60 21.78 -5.20 8.87
CA ILE A 60 20.97 -5.49 7.68
C ILE A 60 21.64 -6.56 6.83
N LYS A 61 22.97 -6.52 6.68
CA LYS A 61 23.75 -7.56 6.01
C LYS A 61 23.66 -8.92 6.71
N PHE A 62 23.37 -8.93 8.01
CA PHE A 62 23.16 -10.16 8.77
C PHE A 62 21.78 -10.79 8.53
N LEU A 63 20.77 -10.04 8.07
CA LEU A 63 19.41 -10.54 7.85
C LEU A 63 19.32 -11.84 7.03
N PRO A 64 19.93 -11.95 5.83
CA PRO A 64 19.86 -13.18 5.05
C PRO A 64 20.55 -14.37 5.72
N ILE A 65 21.50 -14.12 6.63
CA ILE A 65 22.30 -15.14 7.33
C ILE A 65 21.52 -15.74 8.50
N ILE A 66 20.51 -15.05 9.04
CA ILE A 66 19.68 -15.56 10.16
C ILE A 66 19.04 -16.89 9.81
N ASN A 67 18.58 -17.05 8.57
CA ASN A 67 17.96 -18.29 8.11
C ASN A 67 18.93 -19.48 8.19
N GLU A 68 20.22 -19.26 7.98
CA GLU A 68 21.25 -20.30 8.14
C GLU A 68 21.49 -20.68 9.61
N LYS A 69 21.05 -19.82 10.54
CA LYS A 69 21.18 -20.01 12.00
C LYS A 69 19.92 -20.59 12.64
N GLU A 70 18.90 -20.94 11.85
CA GLU A 70 17.61 -21.46 12.34
C GLU A 70 17.78 -22.62 13.32
N MET A 71 18.65 -23.58 13.00
CA MET A 71 18.89 -24.77 13.84
C MET A 71 19.40 -24.44 15.26
N LEU A 72 19.99 -23.27 15.49
CA LEU A 72 20.46 -22.87 16.82
C LEU A 72 19.33 -22.37 17.72
N LEU A 73 18.18 -22.04 17.13
CA LEU A 73 17.04 -21.40 17.80
C LEU A 73 15.70 -22.09 17.47
N SER A 74 15.73 -23.26 16.81
CA SER A 74 14.56 -23.98 16.32
C SER A 74 13.70 -24.60 17.43
N SER A 75 14.25 -24.80 18.62
CA SER A 75 13.55 -25.33 19.78
C SER A 75 13.88 -24.59 21.07
N LYS A 76 13.06 -24.81 22.11
CA LYS A 76 13.30 -24.25 23.46
C LYS A 76 14.62 -24.79 24.01
N GLU A 77 14.90 -26.07 23.78
CA GLU A 77 16.12 -26.75 24.18
C GLU A 77 17.36 -26.18 23.48
N ASP A 78 17.28 -25.94 22.17
CA ASP A 78 18.38 -25.37 21.38
C ASP A 78 18.70 -23.95 21.85
N MET A 79 17.69 -23.12 22.08
CA MET A 79 17.88 -21.76 22.59
C MET A 79 18.44 -21.75 24.02
N ILE A 80 17.97 -22.62 24.91
CA ILE A 80 18.54 -22.77 26.26
C ILE A 80 20.00 -23.16 26.17
N LYS A 81 20.35 -24.10 25.28
CA LYS A 81 21.72 -24.52 25.05
C LYS A 81 22.59 -23.39 24.52
N PHE A 82 22.09 -22.64 23.54
CA PHE A 82 22.77 -21.45 22.99
C PHE A 82 23.03 -20.40 24.07
N PHE A 83 21.98 -19.97 24.79
CA PHE A 83 22.09 -18.95 25.84
C PHE A 83 22.99 -19.36 26.99
N THR A 84 22.88 -20.60 27.47
CA THR A 84 23.76 -21.08 28.54
C THR A 84 25.22 -21.13 28.09
N GLY A 85 25.50 -21.60 26.86
CA GLY A 85 26.86 -21.62 26.30
C GLY A 85 27.47 -20.21 26.18
N VAL A 86 26.71 -19.26 25.62
CA VAL A 86 27.10 -17.84 25.56
C VAL A 86 27.35 -17.28 26.95
N PHE A 87 26.41 -17.48 27.87
CA PHE A 87 26.46 -16.93 29.22
C PHE A 87 27.68 -17.42 29.98
N THR A 88 28.02 -18.71 29.91
CA THR A 88 29.23 -19.25 30.57
C THR A 88 30.48 -18.50 30.10
N LYS A 89 30.65 -18.31 28.79
CA LYS A 89 31.81 -17.60 28.23
C LYS A 89 31.86 -16.13 28.61
N VAL A 90 30.71 -15.47 28.68
CA VAL A 90 30.66 -14.07 29.14
C VAL A 90 30.96 -13.98 30.63
N CYS A 91 30.40 -14.86 31.45
CA CYS A 91 30.63 -14.91 32.90
C CYS A 91 32.10 -15.10 33.24
N GLU A 92 32.79 -16.02 32.56
CA GLU A 92 34.23 -16.26 32.75
C GLU A 92 35.09 -15.00 32.52
N LYS A 93 34.59 -14.05 31.71
CA LYS A 93 35.33 -12.85 31.32
C LYS A 93 34.88 -11.58 32.05
N SER A 94 33.59 -11.45 32.36
CA SER A 94 33.02 -10.25 32.94
C SER A 94 31.70 -10.52 33.65
N ASP A 95 31.73 -10.40 34.98
CA ASP A 95 30.54 -10.55 35.83
C ASP A 95 29.43 -9.53 35.51
N GLU A 96 29.82 -8.28 35.23
CA GLU A 96 28.88 -7.20 34.90
C GLU A 96 28.11 -7.50 33.61
N LYS A 97 28.83 -7.91 32.55
CA LYS A 97 28.21 -8.26 31.27
C LYS A 97 27.34 -9.51 31.40
N ALA A 98 27.73 -10.46 32.24
CA ALA A 98 26.93 -11.66 32.51
C ALA A 98 25.62 -11.32 33.21
N GLU A 99 25.63 -10.44 34.21
CA GLU A 99 24.39 -9.99 34.90
C GLU A 99 23.40 -9.33 33.94
N TYR A 100 23.87 -8.48 33.02
CA TYR A 100 23.02 -7.91 31.98
C TYR A 100 22.41 -9.00 31.08
N LEU A 101 23.24 -9.93 30.58
CA LEU A 101 22.76 -11.01 29.71
C LEU A 101 21.78 -11.95 30.42
N TYR A 102 21.96 -12.22 31.73
CA TYR A 102 21.05 -13.05 32.49
C TYR A 102 19.61 -12.53 32.40
N GLY A 103 19.42 -11.23 32.69
CA GLY A 103 18.10 -10.60 32.67
C GLY A 103 17.47 -10.63 31.27
N LEU A 104 18.25 -10.23 30.27
CA LEU A 104 17.81 -10.19 28.89
C LEU A 104 17.41 -11.57 28.35
N MET A 105 18.25 -12.60 28.56
CA MET A 105 17.98 -13.95 28.08
C MET A 105 16.70 -14.52 28.70
N VAL A 106 16.46 -14.26 30.00
CA VAL A 106 15.23 -14.67 30.70
C VAL A 106 13.99 -13.96 30.15
N GLU A 107 14.11 -12.67 29.81
CA GLU A 107 13.05 -11.87 29.19
C GLU A 107 12.71 -12.34 27.78
N VAL A 108 13.73 -12.54 26.93
CA VAL A 108 13.55 -13.07 25.57
C VAL A 108 12.92 -14.47 25.61
N MET A 109 13.31 -15.33 26.56
CA MET A 109 12.75 -16.68 26.71
C MET A 109 11.31 -16.69 27.25
N GLY A 110 10.91 -15.66 28.00
CA GLY A 110 9.62 -15.60 28.69
C GLY A 110 8.55 -14.76 27.99
N SER A 111 8.92 -13.97 26.98
CA SER A 111 8.04 -12.97 26.38
C SER A 111 6.95 -13.60 25.49
N ASN A 112 5.69 -13.36 25.90
CA ASN A 112 4.63 -12.95 24.96
C ASN A 112 4.97 -11.52 24.53
N TYR A 113 5.11 -11.27 23.23
CA TYR A 113 5.35 -9.95 22.66
C TYR A 113 4.10 -9.06 22.78
N SER A 114 3.72 -8.70 24.00
CA SER A 114 2.65 -7.73 24.31
C SER A 114 3.18 -6.78 25.38
N GLN A 115 3.18 -5.48 25.06
CA GLN A 115 3.76 -4.37 25.83
C GLN A 115 3.19 -4.12 27.24
N GLU A 116 2.34 -5.00 27.78
CA GLU A 116 1.78 -4.82 29.12
C GLU A 116 2.34 -5.87 30.09
N GLY A 117 3.40 -5.49 30.82
CA GLY A 117 3.76 -6.19 32.05
C GLY A 117 5.24 -6.44 32.30
N SER A 118 6.10 -5.42 32.25
CA SER A 118 7.49 -5.54 32.74
C SER A 118 7.81 -4.51 33.84
N GLN A 119 7.13 -4.63 34.98
CA GLN A 119 7.59 -4.02 36.23
C GLN A 119 7.83 -5.01 37.38
N ASN A 120 7.56 -6.31 37.22
CA ASN A 120 7.53 -7.24 38.37
C ASN A 120 8.58 -8.36 38.43
N THR A 121 9.60 -8.38 37.57
CA THR A 121 10.71 -9.36 37.69
C THR A 121 12.06 -8.78 38.10
N ARG A 122 12.14 -7.48 38.46
CA ARG A 122 13.32 -6.90 39.13
C ARG A 122 13.35 -7.22 40.64
N ARG A 123 13.17 -8.48 41.04
CA ARG A 123 13.58 -8.90 42.40
C ARG A 123 15.08 -9.16 42.37
N LYS A 124 15.85 -8.18 42.86
CA LYS A 124 17.26 -8.34 43.27
C LYS A 124 17.37 -9.48 44.29
N ARG A 125 17.49 -10.73 43.84
CA ARG A 125 18.13 -11.77 44.64
C ARG A 125 19.62 -11.46 44.62
N LYS A 126 20.13 -10.85 45.69
CA LYS A 126 21.57 -10.86 45.99
C LYS A 126 21.97 -12.32 46.07
N SER A 127 22.62 -12.82 45.03
CA SER A 127 22.94 -14.22 44.89
C SER A 127 24.32 -14.52 45.44
N THR A 128 24.37 -15.52 46.32
CA THR A 128 25.57 -16.18 46.82
C THR A 128 26.06 -17.19 45.78
N TRP A 129 26.45 -16.74 44.59
CA TRP A 129 27.02 -17.64 43.57
C TRP A 129 28.51 -17.86 43.84
N GLU A 130 28.96 -19.12 43.83
CA GLU A 130 30.35 -19.48 44.10
C GLU A 130 31.22 -19.53 42.82
N GLY A 131 30.61 -19.43 41.62
CA GLY A 131 31.31 -19.40 40.34
C GLY A 131 30.39 -19.44 39.11
N CYS A 132 30.95 -19.33 37.91
CA CYS A 132 30.19 -19.25 36.64
C CYS A 132 29.39 -20.50 36.29
N ASP A 133 29.83 -21.69 36.72
CA ASP A 133 29.06 -22.93 36.54
C ASP A 133 27.72 -22.86 37.29
N SER A 134 27.76 -22.49 38.58
CA SER A 134 26.54 -22.33 39.41
C SER A 134 25.57 -21.29 38.84
N ARG A 135 26.10 -20.21 38.22
CA ARG A 135 25.29 -19.16 37.59
C ARG A 135 24.68 -19.63 36.28
N THR A 136 25.42 -20.40 35.51
CA THR A 136 24.95 -21.02 34.26
C THR A 136 23.81 -22.00 34.56
N ASP A 137 23.94 -22.81 35.61
CA ASP A 137 22.88 -23.73 36.03
C ASP A 137 21.63 -22.98 36.50
N SER A 138 21.80 -21.90 37.26
CA SER A 138 20.69 -21.01 37.64
C SER A 138 20.02 -20.40 36.41
N LEU A 139 20.79 -19.93 35.44
CA LEU A 139 20.24 -19.40 34.20
C LEU A 139 19.45 -20.49 33.46
N ARG A 140 19.98 -21.72 33.36
CA ARG A 140 19.30 -22.85 32.72
C ARG A 140 17.95 -23.12 33.38
N GLU A 141 17.88 -23.11 34.70
CA GLU A 141 16.62 -23.27 35.44
C GLU A 141 15.65 -22.13 35.12
N ALA A 142 16.11 -20.88 35.18
CA ALA A 142 15.30 -19.70 34.89
C ALA A 142 14.74 -19.73 33.45
N LEU A 143 15.58 -20.05 32.46
CA LEU A 143 15.17 -20.19 31.07
C LEU A 143 14.17 -21.33 30.89
N THR A 144 14.37 -22.48 31.55
CA THR A 144 13.44 -23.61 31.51
C THR A 144 12.07 -23.20 32.05
N VAL A 145 12.01 -22.42 33.13
CA VAL A 145 10.75 -21.91 33.68
C VAL A 145 10.11 -20.89 32.73
N SER A 146 10.86 -19.91 32.24
CA SER A 146 10.36 -18.89 31.30
C SER A 146 9.80 -19.51 30.02
N SER A 147 10.46 -20.53 29.49
CA SER A 147 10.07 -21.23 28.26
C SER A 147 8.66 -21.85 28.31
N ARG A 148 8.09 -22.06 29.50
CA ARG A 148 6.73 -22.60 29.67
C ARG A 148 5.65 -21.62 29.24
N TYR A 149 5.95 -20.32 29.26
CA TYR A 149 5.02 -19.25 28.87
C TYR A 149 5.15 -18.84 27.40
N TYR A 150 6.02 -19.54 26.68
CA TYR A 150 6.46 -19.22 25.33
C TYR A 150 5.47 -19.74 24.27
N LYS A 151 4.87 -18.82 23.48
CA LYS A 151 3.78 -19.11 22.52
C LYS A 151 4.22 -19.26 21.05
N SER A 152 5.28 -18.58 20.62
CA SER A 152 5.88 -18.69 19.27
C SER A 152 7.29 -19.29 19.39
N THR A 153 8.00 -19.57 18.30
CA THR A 153 9.44 -19.92 18.37
C THR A 153 10.30 -18.64 18.47
N PRO A 154 11.55 -18.73 18.95
CA PRO A 154 12.47 -17.58 18.99
C PRO A 154 12.90 -17.17 17.61
N PHE A 155 12.95 -18.14 16.70
CA PHE A 155 13.15 -17.90 15.30
C PHE A 155 12.02 -17.04 14.70
N ASP A 156 10.75 -17.24 15.10
CA ASP A 156 9.63 -16.41 14.64
C ASP A 156 9.79 -14.94 15.05
N LEU A 157 10.33 -14.67 16.24
CA LEU A 157 10.58 -13.30 16.72
C LEU A 157 11.69 -12.63 15.91
N LEU A 158 12.77 -13.35 15.63
CA LEU A 158 13.86 -12.84 14.79
C LEU A 158 13.44 -12.67 13.33
N GLY A 159 12.58 -13.57 12.84
CA GLY A 159 11.95 -13.47 11.53
C GLY A 159 11.06 -12.24 11.40
N GLN A 160 10.24 -11.94 12.42
CA GLN A 160 9.44 -10.72 12.46
C GLN A 160 10.30 -9.45 12.47
N PHE A 161 11.33 -9.41 13.32
CA PHE A 161 12.25 -8.26 13.34
C PHE A 161 12.98 -8.11 11.99
N SER A 162 13.41 -9.22 11.37
CA SER A 162 14.03 -9.22 10.03
C SER A 162 13.10 -8.67 8.95
N ALA A 163 11.85 -9.14 8.91
CA ALA A 163 10.84 -8.67 7.97
C ALA A 163 10.57 -7.16 8.14
N ARG A 164 10.41 -6.70 9.39
CA ARG A 164 10.18 -5.27 9.69
C ARG A 164 11.40 -4.41 9.40
N ALA A 165 12.61 -4.89 9.67
CA ALA A 165 13.85 -4.19 9.31
C ALA A 165 13.97 -4.05 7.80
N THR A 166 13.63 -5.09 7.05
CA THR A 166 13.58 -5.08 5.58
C THR A 166 12.58 -4.05 5.06
N GLN A 167 11.38 -3.97 5.66
CA GLN A 167 10.39 -2.94 5.35
C GLN A 167 10.91 -1.52 5.57
N HIS A 168 11.62 -1.26 6.69
CA HIS A 168 12.24 0.04 6.94
C HIS A 168 13.33 0.37 5.92
N VAL A 169 14.18 -0.59 5.56
CA VAL A 169 15.18 -0.41 4.49
C VAL A 169 14.49 -0.09 3.17
N GLN A 170 13.40 -0.80 2.84
CA GLN A 170 12.63 -0.56 1.62
C GLN A 170 11.97 0.82 1.61
N LEU A 171 11.44 1.31 2.74
CA LEU A 171 10.90 2.66 2.84
C LEU A 171 12.00 3.73 2.62
N ALA A 172 13.16 3.57 3.25
CA ALA A 172 14.30 4.47 3.04
C ALA A 172 14.76 4.48 1.57
N LYS A 173 14.80 3.27 0.96
CA LYS A 173 15.09 3.06 -0.46
C LYS A 173 14.08 3.80 -1.34
N SER A 174 12.78 3.58 -1.13
CA SER A 174 11.72 4.19 -1.92
C SER A 174 11.73 5.71 -1.79
N ILE A 175 11.86 6.27 -0.59
CA ILE A 175 11.95 7.73 -0.41
C ILE A 175 13.18 8.29 -1.13
N SER A 176 14.35 7.66 -0.98
CA SER A 176 15.56 8.10 -1.69
C SER A 176 15.34 8.07 -3.21
N SER A 177 14.71 7.03 -3.74
CA SER A 177 14.39 6.92 -5.16
C SER A 177 13.49 8.06 -5.67
N HIS A 178 12.49 8.48 -4.87
CA HIS A 178 11.67 9.66 -5.20
C HIS A 178 12.52 10.94 -5.27
N LEU A 179 13.52 11.06 -4.41
CA LEU A 179 14.44 12.20 -4.38
C LEU A 179 15.46 12.15 -5.52
N ASP A 180 15.95 10.96 -5.87
CA ASP A 180 16.95 10.74 -6.92
C ASP A 180 16.40 11.01 -8.32
N VAL A 181 15.13 10.65 -8.59
CA VAL A 181 14.42 11.01 -9.84
C VAL A 181 13.83 12.43 -9.78
N ASP A 182 13.84 13.05 -8.60
CA ASP A 182 13.22 14.32 -8.28
C ASP A 182 11.75 14.43 -8.71
N VAL A 183 10.87 13.78 -7.96
CA VAL A 183 9.40 13.92 -8.11
C VAL A 183 8.77 14.84 -7.05
N ARG A 184 9.57 15.70 -6.41
CA ARG A 184 9.10 16.56 -5.30
C ARG A 184 8.01 17.53 -5.74
N GLN A 185 8.12 18.07 -6.96
CA GLN A 185 7.07 18.91 -7.54
C GLN A 185 5.81 18.08 -7.83
N GLY A 186 5.97 16.84 -8.28
CA GLY A 186 4.87 15.89 -8.49
C GLY A 186 4.10 15.56 -7.22
N ILE A 187 4.79 15.41 -6.09
CA ILE A 187 4.15 15.22 -4.78
C ILE A 187 3.27 16.43 -4.43
N GLU A 188 3.79 17.65 -4.58
CA GLU A 188 3.05 18.89 -4.30
C GLU A 188 1.89 19.11 -5.29
N GLU A 189 2.08 18.78 -6.56
CA GLU A 189 1.02 18.87 -7.58
C GLU A 189 -0.07 17.82 -7.38
N THR A 190 0.28 16.59 -7.00
CA THR A 190 -0.70 15.55 -6.66
C THR A 190 -1.50 15.95 -5.40
N LYS A 191 -0.87 16.58 -4.41
CA LYS A 191 -1.60 17.14 -3.26
C LYS A 191 -2.64 18.18 -3.67
N LYS A 192 -2.26 19.12 -4.55
CA LYS A 192 -3.22 20.10 -5.11
C LYS A 192 -4.33 19.43 -5.90
N LEU A 193 -4.01 18.36 -6.62
CA LEU A 193 -4.99 17.56 -7.33
C LEU A 193 -5.99 16.90 -6.37
N VAL A 194 -5.52 16.32 -5.26
CA VAL A 194 -6.38 15.81 -4.17
C VAL A 194 -7.32 16.90 -3.66
N GLU A 195 -6.82 18.10 -3.35
CA GLU A 195 -7.65 19.22 -2.89
C GLU A 195 -8.73 19.62 -3.91
N GLN A 196 -8.38 19.67 -5.20
CA GLN A 196 -9.31 20.01 -6.27
C GLN A 196 -10.40 18.95 -6.47
N VAL A 197 -10.01 17.68 -6.51
CA VAL A 197 -10.92 16.55 -6.70
C VAL A 197 -11.83 16.39 -5.48
N LEU A 198 -11.29 16.52 -4.27
CA LEU A 198 -12.06 16.49 -3.03
C LEU A 198 -13.08 17.64 -2.97
N GLY A 199 -12.69 18.84 -3.40
CA GLY A 199 -13.61 19.97 -3.49
C GLY A 199 -14.75 19.74 -4.50
N ILE A 200 -14.50 19.01 -5.60
CA ILE A 200 -15.58 18.61 -6.53
C ILE A 200 -16.52 17.62 -5.84
N ALA A 201 -15.99 16.57 -5.21
CA ALA A 201 -16.79 15.56 -4.51
C ALA A 201 -17.66 16.20 -3.42
N GLU A 202 -17.08 17.07 -2.60
CA GLU A 202 -17.77 17.78 -1.54
C GLU A 202 -18.91 18.66 -2.08
N ASN A 203 -18.68 19.41 -3.15
CA ASN A 203 -19.70 20.24 -3.77
C ASN A 203 -20.84 19.42 -4.37
N LEU A 204 -20.52 18.32 -5.05
CA LEU A 204 -21.51 17.40 -5.60
C LEU A 204 -22.44 16.90 -4.50
N ILE A 205 -21.87 16.37 -3.41
CA ILE A 205 -22.64 15.75 -2.33
C ILE A 205 -23.46 16.78 -1.55
N LYS A 206 -22.87 17.90 -1.13
CA LYS A 206 -23.56 18.94 -0.37
C LYS A 206 -24.68 19.63 -1.14
N SER A 207 -24.58 19.66 -2.46
CA SER A 207 -25.59 20.30 -3.31
C SER A 207 -26.92 19.53 -3.31
N THR A 208 -26.88 18.24 -2.99
CA THR A 208 -28.04 17.34 -3.06
C THR A 208 -29.17 17.75 -2.07
N PRO A 209 -30.44 17.61 -2.47
CA PRO A 209 -31.57 17.94 -1.61
C PRO A 209 -31.58 17.17 -0.29
N TRP A 210 -31.23 15.88 -0.30
CA TRP A 210 -31.33 15.04 0.90
C TRP A 210 -30.28 15.40 1.96
N VAL A 211 -29.04 15.78 1.57
CA VAL A 211 -28.00 16.27 2.51
C VAL A 211 -28.46 17.56 3.18
N LYS A 212 -29.00 18.51 2.40
CA LYS A 212 -29.50 19.79 2.90
C LYS A 212 -30.70 19.61 3.83
N ASN A 213 -31.70 18.84 3.40
CA ASN A 213 -32.95 18.64 4.15
C ASN A 213 -32.75 17.86 5.46
N ARG A 214 -31.68 17.07 5.57
CA ARG A 214 -31.32 16.31 6.79
C ARG A 214 -30.24 17.00 7.63
N HIS A 215 -29.81 18.21 7.26
CA HIS A 215 -28.77 18.97 7.95
C HIS A 215 -27.43 18.22 8.07
N LEU A 216 -27.04 17.49 7.03
CA LEU A 216 -25.83 16.65 7.03
C LEU A 216 -24.58 17.35 6.50
N VAL A 217 -24.70 18.56 5.96
CA VAL A 217 -23.61 19.34 5.36
C VAL A 217 -22.38 19.40 6.27
N ALA A 218 -22.55 19.77 7.54
CA ALA A 218 -21.45 19.88 8.50
C ALA A 218 -20.76 18.53 8.81
N LYS A 219 -21.49 17.41 8.71
CA LYS A 219 -20.90 16.08 8.90
C LYS A 219 -20.01 15.69 7.71
N PHE A 220 -20.47 15.96 6.50
CA PHE A 220 -19.66 15.76 5.28
C PHE A 220 -18.43 16.67 5.26
N GLU A 221 -18.57 17.94 5.66
CA GLU A 221 -17.45 18.87 5.84
C GLU A 221 -16.41 18.33 6.80
N LYS A 222 -16.86 17.79 7.93
CA LYS A 222 -15.94 17.23 8.92
C LYS A 222 -15.13 16.08 8.32
N ILE A 223 -15.78 15.09 7.72
CA ILE A 223 -15.11 13.90 7.16
C ILE A 223 -14.12 14.31 6.06
N THR A 224 -14.56 15.16 5.13
CA THR A 224 -13.70 15.66 4.05
C THR A 224 -12.54 16.51 4.56
N SER A 225 -12.74 17.34 5.60
CA SER A 225 -11.67 18.15 6.19
C SER A 225 -10.58 17.35 6.90
N GLU A 226 -10.87 16.11 7.31
CA GLU A 226 -9.89 15.22 7.93
C GLU A 226 -8.96 14.59 6.90
N LEU A 227 -9.51 14.27 5.71
CA LEU A 227 -8.82 13.58 4.62
C LEU A 227 -7.62 14.37 4.13
N ARG A 228 -6.46 13.73 4.08
CA ARG A 228 -5.19 14.37 3.72
C ARG A 228 -4.26 13.41 3.00
N MET A 229 -3.58 13.93 1.99
CA MET A 229 -2.45 13.22 1.38
C MET A 229 -1.24 13.25 2.32
N HIS A 230 -0.65 12.09 2.56
CA HIS A 230 0.64 11.96 3.21
C HIS A 230 1.76 12.35 2.24
N ASP A 231 2.42 13.47 2.51
CA ASP A 231 3.36 14.13 1.60
C ASP A 231 4.73 14.41 2.25
N ASN A 232 4.90 14.12 3.54
CA ASN A 232 6.07 14.53 4.31
C ASN A 232 7.22 13.51 4.28
N TYR A 233 7.74 13.27 3.07
CA TYR A 233 8.87 12.37 2.84
C TYR A 233 10.11 12.72 3.70
N GLY A 234 10.31 14.00 4.05
CA GLY A 234 11.43 14.42 4.89
C GLY A 234 11.32 13.91 6.32
N LYS A 235 10.12 13.96 6.90
CA LYS A 235 9.85 13.42 8.24
C LYS A 235 9.95 11.90 8.25
N ASP A 236 9.45 11.22 7.22
CA ASP A 236 9.52 9.76 7.14
C ASP A 236 10.95 9.29 6.93
N PHE A 237 11.71 9.98 6.06
CA PHE A 237 13.12 9.70 5.86
C PHE A 237 13.91 9.88 7.16
N GLN A 238 13.65 10.95 7.92
CA GLN A 238 14.26 11.14 9.24
C GLN A 238 13.86 10.02 10.21
N LYS A 239 12.58 9.65 10.29
CA LYS A 239 12.08 8.57 11.16
C LYS A 239 12.77 7.25 10.83
N VAL A 240 12.77 6.84 9.56
CA VAL A 240 13.32 5.55 9.13
C VAL A 240 14.84 5.49 9.31
N THR A 241 15.57 6.57 8.96
CA THR A 241 17.02 6.64 9.15
C THR A 241 17.40 6.61 10.63
N ASN A 242 16.70 7.35 11.50
CA ASN A 242 16.94 7.30 12.95
C ASN A 242 16.73 5.89 13.52
N THR A 243 15.66 5.21 13.11
CA THR A 243 15.39 3.83 13.51
C THR A 243 16.52 2.90 13.06
N LEU A 244 16.91 2.94 11.79
CA LEU A 244 17.97 2.09 11.25
C LEU A 244 19.34 2.37 11.88
N VAL A 245 19.66 3.63 12.15
CA VAL A 245 20.89 4.03 12.86
C VAL A 245 20.90 3.52 14.30
N ALA A 246 19.76 3.59 15.01
CA ALA A 246 19.67 3.10 16.38
C ALA A 246 19.86 1.58 16.46
N VAL A 247 19.23 0.85 15.54
CA VAL A 247 19.38 -0.59 15.38
C VAL A 247 20.83 -0.97 15.07
N GLU A 248 21.45 -0.32 14.08
CA GLU A 248 22.85 -0.56 13.72
C GLU A 248 23.80 -0.27 14.89
N LYS A 249 23.58 0.85 15.60
CA LYS A 249 24.41 1.23 16.74
C LYS A 249 24.41 0.15 17.83
N THR A 250 23.24 -0.32 18.25
CA THR A 250 23.14 -1.39 19.26
C THR A 250 23.82 -2.67 18.78
N PHE A 251 23.64 -3.03 17.51
CA PHE A 251 24.28 -4.21 16.93
C PHE A 251 25.83 -4.11 16.98
N LEU A 252 26.39 -2.98 16.53
CA LEU A 252 27.84 -2.74 16.54
C LEU A 252 28.42 -2.65 17.95
N GLU A 253 27.76 -1.95 18.88
CA GLU A 253 28.19 -1.85 20.28
C GLU A 253 28.19 -3.23 20.96
N CYS A 254 27.20 -4.06 20.63
CA CYS A 254 27.18 -5.44 21.07
C CYS A 254 28.36 -6.24 20.49
N ARG A 255 28.64 -6.16 19.18
CA ARG A 255 29.74 -6.90 18.56
C ARG A 255 31.09 -6.54 19.17
N LEU A 256 31.31 -5.25 19.46
CA LEU A 256 32.48 -4.78 20.18
C LEU A 256 32.54 -5.35 21.61
N SER A 257 31.40 -5.48 22.26
CA SER A 257 31.29 -5.95 23.64
C SER A 257 31.44 -7.46 23.78
N TYR A 258 30.98 -8.24 22.81
CA TYR A 258 30.80 -9.69 22.89
C TYR A 258 31.49 -10.48 21.78
N GLY A 259 32.25 -9.83 20.88
CA GLY A 259 32.94 -10.47 19.75
C GLY A 259 33.96 -11.56 20.09
N PHE A 260 34.20 -11.81 21.38
CA PHE A 260 35.01 -12.94 21.87
C PHE A 260 34.20 -14.24 22.08
N VAL A 261 32.87 -14.18 21.93
CA VAL A 261 31.96 -15.33 22.07
C VAL A 261 31.68 -15.90 20.67
N GLU A 262 31.64 -17.23 20.58
CA GLU A 262 31.21 -17.94 19.37
C GLU A 262 29.74 -17.58 19.06
N GLU A 263 29.42 -17.39 17.77
CA GLU A 263 28.08 -16.93 17.34
C GLU A 263 27.65 -15.59 17.98
N SER A 264 28.63 -14.71 18.30
CA SER A 264 28.36 -13.39 18.87
C SER A 264 27.50 -12.50 17.97
N ASP A 265 27.55 -12.66 16.64
CA ASP A 265 26.66 -11.93 15.73
C ASP A 265 25.18 -12.32 15.95
N LEU A 266 24.90 -13.61 16.19
CA LEU A 266 23.54 -14.08 16.51
C LEU A 266 23.08 -13.57 17.88
N LEU A 267 23.96 -13.59 18.89
CA LEU A 267 23.69 -12.97 20.18
C LEU A 267 23.35 -11.49 19.99
N CYS A 268 24.18 -10.74 19.28
CA CYS A 268 23.98 -9.31 19.06
C CYS A 268 22.72 -8.98 18.28
N TYR A 269 22.33 -9.85 17.35
CA TYR A 269 21.07 -9.71 16.66
C TYR A 269 19.87 -9.91 17.60
N ILE A 270 19.91 -10.92 18.49
CA ILE A 270 18.87 -11.13 19.51
C ILE A 270 18.77 -9.93 20.46
N ILE A 271 19.90 -9.39 20.93
CA ILE A 271 19.94 -8.19 21.78
C ILE A 271 19.28 -7.02 21.05
N THR A 272 19.69 -6.78 19.81
CA THR A 272 19.19 -5.67 18.99
C THR A 272 17.68 -5.78 18.75
N ALA A 273 17.19 -6.96 18.37
CA ALA A 273 15.77 -7.21 18.14
C ALA A 273 14.93 -7.07 19.42
N SER A 274 15.52 -7.39 20.59
CA SER A 274 14.86 -7.25 21.89
C SER A 274 14.80 -5.80 22.36
N GLU A 275 15.85 -5.01 22.12
CA GLU A 275 15.92 -3.61 22.56
C GLU A 275 15.21 -2.65 21.60
N HIS A 276 15.14 -2.99 20.31
CA HIS A 276 14.52 -2.17 19.27
C HIS A 276 13.34 -2.91 18.61
N PRO A 277 12.21 -3.08 19.30
CA PRO A 277 11.02 -3.65 18.68
C PRO A 277 10.57 -2.75 17.53
N LEU A 278 10.65 -3.25 16.29
CA LEU A 278 10.18 -2.54 15.11
C LEU A 278 8.67 -2.72 14.97
N SER A 279 7.96 -1.66 14.60
CA SER A 279 6.58 -1.74 14.09
C SER A 279 6.60 -2.04 12.59
N ASN A 280 5.44 -2.25 11.98
CA ASN A 280 5.35 -2.16 10.52
C ASN A 280 5.77 -0.75 10.09
N SER A 281 6.41 -0.64 8.92
CA SER A 281 6.53 0.66 8.27
C SER A 281 5.15 1.10 7.81
N ASP A 282 4.93 2.42 7.81
CA ASP A 282 3.79 2.96 7.08
C ASP A 282 4.06 2.68 5.59
N ASP A 283 3.10 2.13 4.84
CA ASP A 283 3.25 1.82 3.40
C ASP A 283 3.20 3.10 2.54
N VAL A 284 3.82 4.18 3.01
CA VAL A 284 3.84 5.50 2.39
C VAL A 284 5.04 5.64 1.46
N PHE A 285 4.88 6.29 0.30
CA PHE A 285 5.93 6.41 -0.74
C PHE A 285 6.43 5.08 -1.30
N SER A 286 5.57 4.31 -1.97
CA SER A 286 5.99 3.11 -2.73
C SER A 286 6.53 3.47 -4.12
N LEU A 287 7.35 2.58 -4.71
CA LEU A 287 7.71 2.64 -6.13
C LEU A 287 6.68 1.97 -7.04
N ASP A 288 5.73 1.24 -6.45
CA ASP A 288 4.69 0.53 -7.19
C ASP A 288 3.66 1.50 -7.78
N ASP A 289 3.01 1.07 -8.86
CA ASP A 289 1.83 1.76 -9.36
C ASP A 289 0.62 1.42 -8.49
N ASN A 290 0.52 2.11 -7.35
CA ASN A 290 -0.53 1.89 -6.37
C ASN A 290 -0.91 3.21 -5.68
N ALA A 291 -2.03 3.19 -4.97
CA ALA A 291 -2.45 4.22 -4.05
C ALA A 291 -3.31 3.58 -2.96
N PHE A 292 -3.57 4.31 -1.88
CA PHE A 292 -4.44 3.80 -0.82
C PHE A 292 -5.12 4.93 -0.07
N ASN A 293 -6.33 4.62 0.38
CA ASN A 293 -7.07 5.37 1.36
C ASN A 293 -7.20 4.56 2.65
N ASN A 294 -6.50 5.02 3.69
CA ASN A 294 -6.74 4.59 5.06
C ASN A 294 -7.23 5.80 5.85
N HIS A 295 -8.52 6.13 5.68
CA HIS A 295 -9.10 7.39 6.13
C HIS A 295 -8.68 7.70 7.58
N PRO A 296 -8.08 8.87 7.84
CA PRO A 296 -8.07 10.06 6.98
C PRO A 296 -6.82 10.23 6.10
N THR A 297 -6.00 9.21 5.90
CA THR A 297 -4.71 9.32 5.20
C THR A 297 -4.78 8.71 3.80
N LEU A 298 -4.45 9.51 2.79
CA LEU A 298 -4.19 9.06 1.42
C LEU A 298 -2.69 8.95 1.19
N ALA A 299 -2.22 7.95 0.45
CA ALA A 299 -0.91 8.05 -0.18
C ALA A 299 -0.91 7.43 -1.57
N PHE A 300 0.12 7.80 -2.35
CA PHE A 300 0.24 7.43 -3.75
C PHE A 300 1.65 6.90 -4.02
N GLY A 301 1.75 5.99 -4.98
CA GLY A 301 3.00 5.46 -5.47
C GLY A 301 3.73 6.43 -6.41
N PHE A 302 5.01 6.15 -6.62
CA PHE A 302 5.90 6.91 -7.48
C PHE A 302 5.32 7.25 -8.87
N PRO A 303 4.67 6.32 -9.60
CA PRO A 303 4.15 6.60 -10.94
C PRO A 303 3.16 7.76 -10.97
N ASN A 304 2.33 7.90 -9.94
CA ASN A 304 1.38 9.00 -9.82
C ASN A 304 2.09 10.36 -9.71
N TYR A 305 3.12 10.47 -8.85
CA TYR A 305 3.91 11.71 -8.71
C TYR A 305 4.70 12.02 -9.98
N HIS A 306 5.34 11.00 -10.56
CA HIS A 306 6.10 11.15 -11.79
C HIS A 306 5.19 11.61 -12.94
N HIS A 307 4.03 10.99 -13.12
CA HIS A 307 3.10 11.34 -14.19
C HIS A 307 2.47 12.72 -13.98
N THR A 308 2.13 13.08 -12.75
CA THR A 308 1.67 14.44 -12.44
C THR A 308 2.72 15.48 -12.82
N GLN A 309 4.00 15.26 -12.50
CA GLN A 309 5.06 16.22 -12.82
C GLN A 309 5.41 16.26 -14.30
N TYR A 310 5.67 15.09 -14.90
CA TYR A 310 6.27 14.98 -16.23
C TYR A 310 5.26 14.71 -17.36
N GLY A 311 4.01 14.42 -17.02
CA GLY A 311 2.92 14.31 -17.99
C GLY A 311 2.76 15.60 -18.78
N LYS A 312 2.69 15.51 -20.12
CA LYS A 312 2.68 16.71 -20.96
C LYS A 312 1.33 17.44 -20.96
N GLU A 313 0.26 16.67 -21.08
CA GLU A 313 -1.10 17.21 -21.26
C GLU A 313 -1.91 16.98 -19.99
N MET A 314 -2.67 17.98 -19.55
CA MET A 314 -3.51 17.87 -18.35
C MET A 314 -4.53 16.74 -18.49
N ALA A 315 -5.09 16.52 -19.68
CA ALA A 315 -5.99 15.39 -19.94
C ALA A 315 -5.36 14.04 -19.59
N SER A 316 -4.05 13.89 -19.86
CA SER A 316 -3.33 12.66 -19.50
C SER A 316 -3.08 12.54 -18.00
N LYS A 317 -2.72 13.66 -17.34
CA LYS A 317 -2.55 13.71 -15.87
C LYS A 317 -3.85 13.37 -15.16
N LEU A 318 -4.97 13.93 -15.62
CA LEU A 318 -6.29 13.70 -15.02
C LEU A 318 -6.84 12.31 -15.33
N GLY A 319 -6.59 11.76 -16.52
CA GLY A 319 -7.03 10.40 -16.87
C GLY A 319 -6.33 9.32 -16.05
N TYR A 320 -5.07 9.53 -15.67
CA TYR A 320 -4.29 8.57 -14.88
C TYR A 320 -4.26 8.94 -13.39
N THR A 321 -3.51 9.98 -13.01
CA THR A 321 -3.39 10.39 -11.60
C THR A 321 -4.68 11.00 -11.06
N GLY A 322 -5.41 11.77 -11.88
CA GLY A 322 -6.70 12.35 -11.46
C GLY A 322 -7.76 11.29 -11.17
N PHE A 323 -7.81 10.24 -12.00
CA PHE A 323 -8.63 9.06 -11.75
C PHE A 323 -8.21 8.38 -10.44
N THR A 324 -6.91 8.08 -10.28
CA THR A 324 -6.40 7.42 -9.06
C THR A 324 -6.74 8.23 -7.81
N VAL A 325 -6.51 9.55 -7.83
CA VAL A 325 -6.93 10.47 -6.75
C VAL A 325 -8.43 10.41 -6.50
N GLY A 326 -9.25 10.40 -7.55
CA GLY A 326 -10.70 10.30 -7.43
C GLY A 326 -11.17 8.95 -6.88
N HIS A 327 -10.51 7.86 -7.26
CA HIS A 327 -10.76 6.51 -6.79
C HIS A 327 -10.45 6.40 -5.29
N GLU A 328 -9.27 6.87 -4.87
CA GLU A 328 -8.91 6.90 -3.44
C GLU A 328 -9.87 7.76 -2.63
N ILE A 329 -10.21 8.97 -3.11
CA ILE A 329 -11.25 9.79 -2.46
C ILE A 329 -12.59 9.05 -2.42
N GLY A 330 -12.87 8.23 -3.43
CA GLY A 330 -14.03 7.35 -3.53
C GLY A 330 -14.21 6.46 -2.31
N HIS A 331 -13.17 5.81 -1.80
CA HIS A 331 -13.25 4.97 -0.59
C HIS A 331 -13.72 5.72 0.66
N THR A 332 -13.51 7.05 0.76
CA THR A 332 -14.09 7.84 1.87
C THR A 332 -15.61 7.94 1.78
N PHE A 333 -16.14 7.80 0.57
CA PHE A 333 -17.54 8.00 0.24
C PHE A 333 -18.26 6.72 -0.19
N PHE A 334 -17.56 5.64 -0.47
CA PHE A 334 -18.17 4.39 -0.86
C PHE A 334 -18.27 3.48 0.35
N ASP A 335 -19.41 2.80 0.50
CA ASP A 335 -19.67 1.96 1.65
C ASP A 335 -20.69 0.88 1.33
N SER A 336 -20.76 -0.18 2.13
CA SER A 336 -21.86 -1.13 2.01
C SER A 336 -23.13 -0.49 2.56
N TYR A 337 -24.26 -0.58 1.81
CA TYR A 337 -25.54 -0.10 2.36
C TYR A 337 -25.90 -0.78 3.70
N LYS A 338 -25.39 -2.00 3.96
CA LYS A 338 -25.69 -2.81 5.15
C LYS A 338 -24.90 -2.36 6.38
N ASP A 339 -23.67 -1.91 6.22
CA ASP A 339 -22.78 -1.60 7.35
C ASP A 339 -21.88 -0.40 7.05
N PRO A 340 -22.44 0.83 7.10
CA PRO A 340 -21.67 2.01 6.83
C PRO A 340 -20.60 2.29 7.90
N GLU A 341 -19.35 2.46 7.49
CA GLU A 341 -18.18 2.81 8.28
C GLU A 341 -18.10 4.31 8.58
N LEU A 342 -17.86 5.16 7.58
CA LEU A 342 -17.60 6.60 7.78
C LEU A 342 -18.89 7.42 7.68
N LEU A 343 -19.69 7.15 6.64
CA LEU A 343 -20.89 7.90 6.32
C LEU A 343 -22.13 7.04 6.60
N PRO A 344 -22.99 7.40 7.56
CA PRO A 344 -24.13 6.57 7.96
C PRO A 344 -25.28 6.57 6.92
N TYR A 345 -25.02 7.04 5.70
CA TYR A 345 -25.98 7.17 4.63
C TYR A 345 -25.35 6.66 3.33
N PHE A 346 -25.72 5.44 2.97
CA PHE A 346 -25.51 4.89 1.64
C PHE A 346 -26.82 4.22 1.18
N SER A 347 -27.02 4.04 -0.12
CA SER A 347 -28.31 3.57 -0.64
C SER A 347 -28.15 2.31 -1.47
N LYS A 348 -28.99 1.31 -1.20
CA LYS A 348 -29.06 0.07 -1.98
C LYS A 348 -29.20 0.31 -3.48
N GLN A 349 -29.82 1.42 -3.90
CA GLN A 349 -29.93 1.78 -5.32
C GLN A 349 -28.56 2.05 -5.96
N VAL A 350 -27.63 2.65 -5.22
CA VAL A 350 -26.25 2.90 -5.69
C VAL A 350 -25.50 1.56 -5.77
N ASP A 351 -25.59 0.72 -4.73
CA ASP A 351 -25.01 -0.63 -4.72
C ASP A 351 -25.51 -1.44 -5.91
N ASP A 352 -26.84 -1.52 -6.08
CA ASP A 352 -27.47 -2.24 -7.17
C ASP A 352 -27.03 -1.65 -8.53
N CYS A 353 -26.92 -0.33 -8.67
CA CYS A 353 -26.51 0.29 -9.93
C CYS A 353 -25.08 -0.11 -10.31
N VAL A 354 -24.13 0.10 -9.39
CA VAL A 354 -22.71 -0.19 -9.62
C VAL A 354 -22.51 -1.68 -9.89
N GLN A 355 -23.07 -2.55 -9.04
CA GLN A 355 -22.88 -4.00 -9.21
C GLN A 355 -23.55 -4.53 -10.48
N ASN A 356 -24.71 -4.00 -10.87
CA ASN A 356 -25.33 -4.38 -12.14
C ASN A 356 -24.51 -3.94 -13.36
N GLN A 357 -23.91 -2.74 -13.33
CA GLN A 357 -22.99 -2.27 -14.37
C GLN A 357 -21.80 -3.20 -14.54
N PHE A 358 -21.13 -3.55 -13.43
CA PHE A 358 -19.95 -4.41 -13.47
C PHE A 358 -20.30 -5.85 -13.82
N ASN A 359 -21.42 -6.39 -13.32
CA ASN A 359 -21.89 -7.72 -13.68
C ASN A 359 -22.25 -7.81 -15.18
N ALA A 360 -22.96 -6.81 -15.73
CA ALA A 360 -23.26 -6.75 -17.17
C ALA A 360 -21.97 -6.66 -18.00
N THR A 361 -20.99 -5.88 -17.55
CA THR A 361 -19.68 -5.77 -18.20
C THR A 361 -18.88 -7.07 -18.11
N CYS A 362 -18.89 -7.77 -16.98
CA CYS A 362 -18.30 -9.09 -16.81
C CYS A 362 -18.93 -10.11 -17.77
N ILE A 363 -20.26 -10.17 -17.86
CA ILE A 363 -20.95 -11.06 -18.82
C ILE A 363 -20.51 -10.77 -20.26
N GLU A 364 -20.44 -9.49 -20.64
CA GLU A 364 -20.15 -9.09 -22.01
C GLU A 364 -18.66 -9.24 -22.39
N TYR A 365 -17.75 -8.91 -21.48
CA TYR A 365 -16.32 -8.74 -21.76
C TYR A 365 -15.41 -9.75 -21.07
N LYS A 366 -15.97 -10.82 -20.48
CA LYS A 366 -15.18 -11.88 -19.86
C LYS A 366 -14.05 -12.36 -20.80
N GLU A 367 -12.85 -12.46 -20.24
CA GLU A 367 -11.72 -13.12 -20.87
C GLU A 367 -11.47 -14.47 -20.19
N ASP A 368 -10.41 -14.62 -19.40
CA ASP A 368 -10.15 -15.90 -18.72
C ASP A 368 -11.16 -16.12 -17.58
N SER A 369 -11.24 -15.17 -16.66
CA SER A 369 -12.19 -15.18 -15.55
C SER A 369 -12.71 -13.78 -15.25
N CYS A 370 -13.92 -13.71 -14.71
CA CYS A 370 -14.44 -12.50 -14.07
C CYS A 370 -15.43 -12.91 -12.98
N ALA A 371 -15.51 -12.08 -11.95
CA ALA A 371 -16.45 -12.22 -10.85
C ALA A 371 -16.97 -10.83 -10.47
N THR A 372 -18.12 -10.81 -9.81
CA THR A 372 -18.71 -9.60 -9.24
C THR A 372 -19.46 -10.04 -7.99
N THR A 373 -18.93 -9.70 -6.82
CA THR A 373 -19.48 -10.06 -5.50
C THR A 373 -19.76 -8.80 -4.68
N ASP A 374 -20.51 -8.94 -3.58
CA ASP A 374 -20.76 -7.83 -2.65
C ASP A 374 -19.44 -7.19 -2.17
N ASP A 375 -18.36 -7.97 -2.01
CA ASP A 375 -17.04 -7.49 -1.58
C ASP A 375 -16.36 -6.56 -2.61
N PHE A 376 -16.77 -6.60 -3.89
CA PHE A 376 -16.18 -5.76 -4.95
C PHE A 376 -16.83 -4.38 -5.02
N LEU A 377 -17.86 -4.16 -4.19
CA LEU A 377 -18.68 -2.97 -4.24
C LEU A 377 -17.85 -1.70 -4.00
N ASP A 378 -16.95 -1.76 -3.03
CA ASP A 378 -16.11 -0.63 -2.64
C ASP A 378 -15.22 -0.19 -3.80
N GLU A 379 -14.47 -1.13 -4.39
CA GLU A 379 -13.58 -0.90 -5.53
C GLU A 379 -14.32 -0.46 -6.81
N ASN A 380 -15.38 -1.19 -7.17
CA ASN A 380 -16.20 -0.88 -8.34
C ASN A 380 -16.86 0.50 -8.20
N GLY A 381 -17.23 0.84 -6.97
CA GLY A 381 -17.80 2.11 -6.59
C GLY A 381 -16.82 3.26 -6.70
N ALA A 382 -15.63 3.07 -6.15
CA ALA A 382 -14.50 3.98 -6.23
C ALA A 382 -14.07 4.24 -7.68
N ASP A 383 -14.09 3.23 -8.55
CA ASP A 383 -13.85 3.40 -10.00
C ASP A 383 -14.84 4.36 -10.66
N ILE A 384 -16.14 4.11 -10.44
CA ILE A 384 -17.20 4.90 -11.07
C ILE A 384 -17.21 6.32 -10.52
N PHE A 385 -16.99 6.50 -9.22
CA PHE A 385 -16.93 7.84 -8.65
C PHE A 385 -15.65 8.57 -9.07
N GLY A 386 -14.52 7.89 -9.02
CA GLY A 386 -13.21 8.44 -9.37
C GLY A 386 -13.15 8.98 -10.79
N ILE A 387 -13.67 8.23 -11.76
CA ILE A 387 -13.73 8.73 -13.14
C ILE A 387 -14.66 9.94 -13.28
N GLN A 388 -15.80 9.96 -12.58
CA GLN A 388 -16.72 11.10 -12.60
C GLN A 388 -16.03 12.36 -12.07
N LEU A 389 -15.38 12.27 -10.91
CA LEU A 389 -14.68 13.40 -10.29
C LEU A 389 -13.53 13.91 -11.17
N ALA A 390 -12.70 12.99 -11.68
CA ALA A 390 -11.58 13.33 -12.55
C ALA A 390 -12.04 13.98 -13.86
N TYR A 391 -13.13 13.49 -14.45
CA TYR A 391 -13.70 14.03 -15.67
C TYR A 391 -14.38 15.39 -15.45
N GLU A 392 -15.06 15.61 -14.33
CA GLU A 392 -15.57 16.93 -13.96
C GLU A 392 -14.44 17.97 -13.82
N LEU A 393 -13.31 17.58 -13.22
CA LEU A 393 -12.13 18.46 -13.17
C LEU A 393 -11.56 18.73 -14.57
N MET A 394 -11.55 17.72 -15.44
CA MET A 394 -11.07 17.83 -16.81
C MET A 394 -11.94 18.80 -17.63
N LYS A 395 -13.27 18.70 -17.52
CA LYS A 395 -14.20 19.68 -18.09
C LYS A 395 -13.97 21.09 -17.56
N LYS A 396 -13.74 21.25 -16.25
CA LYS A 396 -13.46 22.57 -15.67
C LYS A 396 -12.14 23.16 -16.18
N TYR A 397 -11.14 22.34 -16.43
CA TYR A 397 -9.83 22.77 -16.89
C TYR A 397 -9.82 23.18 -18.36
N TYR A 398 -10.40 22.36 -19.24
CA TYR A 398 -10.39 22.60 -20.68
C TYR A 398 -11.60 23.40 -21.18
N ASP A 399 -12.72 23.39 -20.45
CA ASP A 399 -13.96 24.05 -20.84
C ASP A 399 -14.35 23.71 -22.30
N PHE A 400 -14.49 24.71 -23.17
CA PHE A 400 -14.82 24.50 -24.59
C PHE A 400 -13.70 23.82 -25.41
N ASP A 401 -12.46 23.81 -24.92
CA ASP A 401 -11.31 23.23 -25.62
C ASP A 401 -11.17 21.71 -25.44
N ILE A 402 -12.06 21.07 -24.66
CA ILE A 402 -12.02 19.63 -24.37
C ILE A 402 -12.01 18.74 -25.63
N GLY A 403 -12.68 19.18 -26.69
CA GLY A 403 -12.75 18.50 -27.99
C GLY A 403 -11.59 18.81 -28.92
N ASN A 404 -10.67 19.72 -28.55
CA ASN A 404 -9.55 20.09 -29.41
C ASN A 404 -8.60 18.91 -29.61
N THR A 405 -8.03 18.85 -30.82
CA THR A 405 -7.13 17.77 -31.21
C THR A 405 -5.69 18.09 -30.83
N ILE A 406 -5.03 17.10 -30.23
CA ILE A 406 -3.59 17.12 -29.98
C ILE A 406 -2.90 16.56 -31.23
N GLU A 407 -2.45 17.45 -32.12
CA GLU A 407 -1.92 17.09 -33.45
C GLU A 407 -0.87 15.98 -33.40
N ARG A 408 0.07 16.04 -32.44
CA ARG A 408 1.15 15.06 -32.28
C ARG A 408 0.65 13.63 -32.00
N LEU A 409 -0.51 13.51 -31.34
CA LEU A 409 -1.11 12.23 -30.94
C LEU A 409 -2.24 11.80 -31.87
N ASN A 410 -2.76 12.71 -32.69
CA ASN A 410 -3.93 12.49 -33.54
C ASN A 410 -5.14 11.97 -32.74
N MET A 411 -5.44 12.64 -31.62
CA MET A 411 -6.57 12.37 -30.74
C MET A 411 -6.97 13.66 -30.01
N THR A 412 -8.22 13.74 -29.52
CA THR A 412 -8.68 14.87 -28.71
C THR A 412 -8.16 14.81 -27.28
N TYR A 413 -8.26 15.90 -26.52
CA TYR A 413 -8.01 15.86 -25.07
C TYR A 413 -8.95 14.88 -24.37
N ASP A 414 -10.21 14.83 -24.80
CA ASP A 414 -11.22 13.89 -24.29
C ASP A 414 -10.80 12.42 -24.50
N GLN A 415 -10.37 12.06 -25.71
CA GLN A 415 -9.85 10.72 -26.00
C GLN A 415 -8.58 10.41 -25.20
N LEU A 416 -7.66 11.38 -25.08
CA LEU A 416 -6.42 11.20 -24.31
C LEU A 416 -6.69 10.90 -22.83
N PHE A 417 -7.74 11.48 -22.24
CA PHE A 417 -8.15 11.19 -20.87
C PHE A 417 -8.47 9.70 -20.70
N PHE A 418 -9.37 9.16 -21.51
CA PHE A 418 -9.75 7.74 -21.43
C PHE A 418 -8.60 6.79 -21.78
N TYR A 419 -7.75 7.14 -22.75
CA TYR A 419 -6.57 6.33 -23.03
C TYR A 419 -5.57 6.33 -21.87
N SER A 420 -5.40 7.47 -21.17
CA SER A 420 -4.50 7.56 -20.02
C SER A 420 -5.01 6.78 -18.82
N TYR A 421 -6.33 6.75 -18.62
CA TYR A 421 -6.99 5.87 -17.67
C TYR A 421 -6.71 4.39 -17.98
N ALA A 422 -6.97 3.94 -19.21
CA ALA A 422 -6.83 2.54 -19.60
C ALA A 422 -5.39 2.00 -19.47
N ILE A 423 -4.37 2.86 -19.64
CA ILE A 423 -2.97 2.47 -19.48
C ILE A 423 -2.70 1.89 -18.09
N GLY A 424 -3.41 2.38 -17.05
CA GLY A 424 -3.42 1.86 -15.67
C GLY A 424 -3.67 0.34 -15.56
N PHE A 425 -4.40 -0.21 -16.52
CA PHE A 425 -4.97 -1.56 -16.44
C PHE A 425 -4.43 -2.48 -17.53
N CYS A 426 -3.60 -1.97 -18.44
CA CYS A 426 -3.16 -2.70 -19.61
C CYS A 426 -2.27 -3.89 -19.28
N SER A 427 -2.68 -5.07 -19.77
CA SER A 427 -1.88 -6.29 -19.76
C SER A 427 -1.96 -6.99 -21.13
N GLY A 428 -0.82 -7.55 -21.54
CA GLY A 428 -0.70 -8.39 -22.72
C GLY A 428 -1.31 -9.79 -22.54
N SER A 429 -1.64 -10.18 -21.31
CA SER A 429 -2.24 -11.47 -20.99
C SER A 429 -3.76 -11.37 -20.90
N LEU A 430 -4.44 -12.51 -20.94
CA LEU A 430 -5.88 -12.56 -20.69
C LEU A 430 -6.15 -12.08 -19.27
N SER A 431 -7.12 -11.18 -19.12
CA SER A 431 -7.51 -10.61 -17.85
C SER A 431 -8.33 -11.63 -17.05
N SER A 432 -8.05 -11.69 -15.75
CA SER A 432 -8.64 -12.62 -14.80
C SER A 432 -8.89 -11.90 -13.47
N VAL A 433 -9.85 -12.40 -12.70
CA VAL A 433 -9.97 -12.06 -11.28
C VAL A 433 -8.97 -12.90 -10.48
N GLU A 434 -8.31 -12.29 -9.50
CA GLU A 434 -7.32 -12.97 -8.65
C GLU A 434 -8.00 -13.69 -7.48
N LEU A 435 -7.55 -14.91 -7.19
CA LEU A 435 -7.94 -15.69 -6.01
C LEU A 435 -6.77 -15.70 -5.03
N GLN A 436 -7.03 -15.27 -3.81
CA GLN A 436 -6.05 -15.27 -2.72
C GLN A 436 -5.91 -16.69 -2.13
N ASP A 437 -4.81 -16.91 -1.40
CA ASP A 437 -4.50 -18.20 -0.76
C ASP A 437 -5.57 -18.68 0.24
N ASP A 438 -6.40 -17.77 0.75
CA ASP A 438 -7.53 -18.07 1.64
C ASP A 438 -8.80 -18.54 0.90
N GLY A 439 -8.75 -18.60 -0.42
CA GLY A 439 -9.85 -19.01 -1.30
C GLY A 439 -10.88 -17.92 -1.58
N LYS A 440 -10.65 -16.67 -1.14
CA LYS A 440 -11.47 -15.52 -1.50
C LYS A 440 -10.89 -14.81 -2.72
N TYR A 441 -11.75 -14.06 -3.40
CA TYR A 441 -11.28 -13.18 -4.46
C TYR A 441 -10.58 -11.96 -3.86
N GLU A 442 -9.56 -11.49 -4.57
CA GLU A 442 -9.09 -10.12 -4.45
C GLU A 442 -10.25 -9.16 -4.78
N PRO A 443 -10.45 -8.08 -4.00
CA PRO A 443 -11.67 -7.26 -4.08
C PRO A 443 -11.83 -6.46 -5.39
N HIS A 444 -10.80 -6.31 -6.21
CA HIS A 444 -10.91 -5.60 -7.48
C HIS A 444 -11.48 -6.50 -8.59
N SER A 445 -12.37 -5.91 -9.39
CA SER A 445 -12.76 -6.50 -10.66
C SER A 445 -11.55 -6.65 -11.60
N ALA A 446 -11.59 -7.67 -12.47
CA ALA A 446 -10.56 -7.86 -13.49
C ALA A 446 -10.35 -6.59 -14.34
N ASN A 447 -9.10 -6.29 -14.71
CA ASN A 447 -8.68 -5.04 -15.35
C ASN A 447 -9.47 -4.66 -16.62
N ASN A 448 -9.80 -5.66 -17.45
CA ASN A 448 -10.65 -5.47 -18.63
C ASN A 448 -12.08 -5.03 -18.28
N ILE A 449 -12.61 -5.51 -17.17
CA ILE A 449 -13.95 -5.17 -16.68
C ILE A 449 -13.95 -3.76 -16.10
N ARG A 450 -12.98 -3.41 -15.25
CA ARG A 450 -12.81 -2.03 -14.74
C ARG A 450 -12.72 -1.03 -15.89
N THR A 451 -11.86 -1.32 -16.87
CA THR A 451 -11.64 -0.44 -18.03
C THR A 451 -12.90 -0.25 -18.87
N ASN A 452 -13.59 -1.34 -19.20
CA ASN A 452 -14.78 -1.28 -20.06
C ASN A 452 -16.01 -0.73 -19.31
N ALA A 453 -16.14 -0.93 -18.00
CA ALA A 453 -17.20 -0.33 -17.20
C ALA A 453 -17.07 1.21 -17.17
N VAL A 454 -15.85 1.74 -17.11
CA VAL A 454 -15.58 3.17 -17.25
C VAL A 454 -15.83 3.67 -18.69
N ALA A 455 -15.50 2.87 -19.70
CA ALA A 455 -15.83 3.18 -21.10
C ALA A 455 -17.33 3.18 -21.41
N GLN A 456 -18.19 2.84 -20.45
CA GLN A 456 -19.65 2.99 -20.56
C GLN A 456 -20.15 4.34 -20.03
N HIS A 457 -19.25 5.22 -19.60
CA HIS A 457 -19.59 6.58 -19.19
C HIS A 457 -20.06 7.43 -20.39
N PRO A 458 -21.08 8.30 -20.25
CA PRO A 458 -21.62 9.11 -21.36
C PRO A 458 -20.57 9.97 -22.08
N ALA A 459 -19.58 10.48 -21.35
CA ALA A 459 -18.48 11.22 -21.95
C ALA A 459 -17.61 10.35 -22.87
N PHE A 460 -17.40 9.07 -22.54
CA PHE A 460 -16.69 8.15 -23.42
C PHE A 460 -17.46 7.97 -24.74
N GLN A 461 -18.78 7.75 -24.63
CA GLN A 461 -19.65 7.64 -25.80
C GLN A 461 -19.49 8.84 -26.74
N GLN A 462 -19.46 10.04 -26.18
CA GLN A 462 -19.25 11.28 -26.91
C GLN A 462 -17.83 11.38 -27.51
N ALA A 463 -16.79 11.12 -26.71
CA ALA A 463 -15.38 11.23 -27.10
C ALA A 463 -15.01 10.32 -28.29
N PHE A 464 -15.61 9.14 -28.36
CA PHE A 464 -15.37 8.14 -29.40
C PHE A 464 -16.50 8.03 -30.44
N ASN A 465 -17.56 8.84 -30.31
CA ASN A 465 -18.75 8.82 -31.15
C ASN A 465 -19.40 7.42 -31.25
N CYS A 466 -19.49 6.72 -30.11
CA CYS A 466 -20.02 5.37 -30.09
C CYS A 466 -21.53 5.34 -30.35
N PRO A 467 -22.00 4.57 -31.36
CA PRO A 467 -23.42 4.38 -31.58
C PRO A 467 -24.12 3.82 -30.33
N PRO A 468 -25.39 4.21 -30.05
CA PRO A 468 -26.14 3.66 -28.92
C PRO A 468 -26.30 2.13 -28.95
N ASP A 469 -26.23 1.53 -30.14
CA ASP A 469 -26.29 0.08 -30.37
C ASP A 469 -24.92 -0.58 -30.52
N SER A 470 -23.82 0.14 -30.29
CA SER A 470 -22.48 -0.46 -30.20
C SER A 470 -22.42 -1.50 -29.07
N ARG A 471 -21.45 -2.42 -29.13
CA ARG A 471 -21.28 -3.43 -28.08
C ARG A 471 -21.03 -2.78 -26.72
N MET A 472 -20.20 -1.73 -26.67
CA MET A 472 -19.91 -0.98 -25.44
C MET A 472 -21.16 -0.35 -24.83
N MET A 473 -21.98 0.33 -25.65
CA MET A 473 -23.15 1.04 -25.13
C MET A 473 -24.33 0.12 -24.81
N ARG A 474 -24.46 -1.04 -25.48
CA ARG A 474 -25.52 -2.02 -25.16
C ARG A 474 -25.31 -2.72 -23.82
N SER A 475 -24.07 -2.88 -23.38
CA SER A 475 -23.75 -3.44 -22.06
C SER A 475 -23.77 -2.40 -20.94
N ALA A 476 -23.80 -1.10 -21.28
CA ALA A 476 -23.95 -0.04 -20.30
C ALA A 476 -25.32 -0.11 -19.63
N THR A 477 -25.36 0.11 -18.31
CA THR A 477 -26.62 0.34 -17.58
C THR A 477 -26.89 1.84 -17.48
N LYS A 478 -27.90 2.22 -16.67
CA LYS A 478 -28.14 3.65 -16.41
C LYS A 478 -26.95 4.23 -15.66
N GLN A 479 -26.58 5.47 -15.98
CA GLN A 479 -25.50 6.16 -15.28
C GLN A 479 -25.73 6.12 -13.75
N CYS A 480 -24.74 5.60 -13.02
CA CYS A 480 -24.79 5.55 -11.58
C CYS A 480 -24.44 6.91 -10.98
N HIS A 481 -25.40 7.55 -10.33
CA HIS A 481 -25.19 8.77 -9.56
C HIS A 481 -24.90 8.40 -8.11
N ILE A 482 -23.62 8.25 -7.77
CA ILE A 482 -23.16 7.74 -6.45
C ILE A 482 -23.76 8.56 -5.30
N TYR A 483 -23.74 9.89 -5.44
CA TYR A 483 -24.40 10.82 -4.54
C TYR A 483 -25.34 11.73 -5.32
N GLY A 484 -26.37 11.13 -5.92
CA GLY A 484 -27.41 11.82 -6.68
C GLY A 484 -28.35 12.67 -5.82
N ASN A 485 -29.37 13.24 -6.47
CA ASN A 485 -30.40 14.05 -5.80
C ASN A 485 -31.23 13.26 -4.76
N GLU A 486 -31.15 11.93 -4.80
CA GLU A 486 -31.88 11.00 -3.96
C GLU A 486 -30.89 10.13 -3.14
N ALA A 487 -30.91 10.23 -1.80
CA ALA A 487 -30.44 9.16 -0.90
C ALA A 487 -31.30 9.20 0.39
N PRO A 488 -31.93 8.10 0.85
CA PRO A 488 -31.25 6.94 1.48
C PRO A 488 -31.94 5.56 1.18
N GLU A 489 -31.57 4.38 1.72
CA GLU A 489 -31.75 3.90 3.11
C GLU A 489 -30.66 2.93 3.64
N THR A 490 -30.13 3.26 4.82
CA THR A 490 -30.24 2.40 6.02
C THR A 490 -30.56 3.21 7.28
N ARG A 491 -31.29 2.56 8.20
CA ARG A 491 -31.95 3.11 9.38
C ARG A 491 -30.96 3.85 10.27
N ARG A 492 -31.39 4.93 10.93
CA ARG A 492 -30.70 5.44 12.12
C ARG A 492 -30.35 4.22 13.01
N LYS A 493 -29.10 3.75 13.03
CA LYS A 493 -28.56 3.15 14.25
C LYS A 493 -28.67 4.32 15.22
N PHE A 494 -29.65 4.26 16.12
CA PHE A 494 -29.85 5.28 17.11
C PHE A 494 -28.51 5.45 17.82
N LEU A 495 -27.79 6.53 17.50
CA LEU A 495 -26.79 7.09 18.38
C LEU A 495 -27.61 7.67 19.53
N ILE A 496 -27.84 6.82 20.54
CA ILE A 496 -28.28 7.22 21.87
C ILE A 496 -27.08 7.87 22.55
#